data_AF-A0A1E7GCC3-F1
#
_entry.id   AF-A0A1E7GCC3-F1
#
_cell.length_a   1.000
_cell.length_b   1.000
_cell.length_c   1.000
_cell.angle_alpha   90.00
_cell.angle_beta   90.00
_cell.angle_gamma   90.00
#
_symmetry.space_group_name_H-M   'P 1'
#
loop_
_entity.id
_entity.type
_entity.pdbx_description
1 polymer ?
#
loop_
_entity_poly.entity_id
_entity_poly.type
_entity_poly.pdbx_seq_one_letter_code
_entity_poly.pdbx_strand_id
1 'polypeptide(L)' 'MYISDMVLLDEIPEDLKNDKDLLAGCVAGAILKEEYLSLLKKAGFSVEILDEDSDISKRNYRGLPVESLKLKAWI' A
#
# COMPACT_ATOMS: atom_id res chain seq x y z
N MET A 1 6.64 11.24 11.71
CA MET A 1 6.37 11.30 10.26
C MET A 1 4.94 10.83 10.03
N TYR A 2 4.19 11.51 9.17
CA TYR A 2 2.86 11.08 8.73
C TYR A 2 2.97 10.64 7.28
N ILE A 3 2.50 9.43 6.97
CA ILE A 3 2.66 8.79 5.67
C ILE A 3 1.27 8.36 5.19
N SER A 4 1.00 8.55 3.89
CA SER A 4 -0.17 8.04 3.19
C SER A 4 0.35 7.37 1.93
N ASP A 5 0.13 6.07 1.78
CA ASP A 5 0.70 5.29 0.68
C ASP A 5 -0.25 4.19 0.21
N MET A 6 0.00 3.64 -0.97
CA MET A 6 -0.73 2.48 -1.50
C MET A 6 -0.07 1.18 -1.06
N VAL A 7 -0.86 0.24 -0.56
CA VAL A 7 -0.38 -1.11 -0.20
C VAL A 7 -1.27 -2.18 -0.82
N LEU A 8 -0.69 -3.35 -1.06
CA LEU A 8 -1.40 -4.55 -1.50
C LEU A 8 -1.95 -5.33 -0.31
N LEU A 9 -3.19 -5.80 -0.42
CA LEU A 9 -3.84 -6.73 0.51
C LEU A 9 -3.63 -8.19 0.09
N ASP A 10 -3.30 -8.42 -1.18
CA ASP A 10 -2.95 -9.73 -1.74
C ASP A 10 -2.05 -9.51 -2.96
N GLU A 11 -1.34 -10.56 -3.38
CA GLU A 11 -0.52 -10.53 -4.59
C GLU A 11 -1.38 -10.24 -5.82
N ILE A 12 -0.85 -9.41 -6.72
CA ILE A 12 -1.42 -9.21 -8.05
C ILE A 12 -0.61 -10.00 -9.08
N PRO A 13 -1.24 -10.51 -10.15
CA PRO A 13 -0.54 -11.23 -11.19
C PRO A 13 0.50 -10.35 -11.92
N GLU A 14 1.53 -11.00 -12.46
CA GLU A 14 2.74 -10.36 -12.99
C GLU A 14 2.46 -9.42 -14.17
N ASP A 15 1.42 -9.71 -14.97
CA ASP A 15 0.97 -8.83 -16.04
C ASP A 15 0.51 -7.47 -15.51
N LEU A 16 -0.17 -7.44 -14.35
CA LEU A 16 -0.58 -6.20 -13.69
C LEU A 16 0.59 -5.45 -13.03
N LYS A 17 1.64 -6.17 -12.58
CA LYS A 17 2.88 -5.53 -12.10
C LYS A 17 3.63 -4.77 -13.21
N ASN A 18 3.40 -5.14 -14.47
CA ASN A 18 4.00 -4.50 -15.63
C ASN A 18 3.04 -3.52 -16.36
N ASP A 19 1.85 -3.29 -15.82
CA ASP A 19 0.86 -2.36 -16.37
C ASP A 19 1.26 -0.90 -16.10
N LYS A 20 1.28 -0.07 -17.14
CA LYS A 20 1.75 1.33 -17.05
C LYS A 20 0.77 2.25 -16.31
N ASP A 21 -0.53 1.98 -16.40
CA ASP A 21 -1.55 2.78 -15.73
C ASP A 21 -1.53 2.48 -14.23
N LEU A 22 -1.38 1.19 -13.85
CA LEU A 22 -1.19 0.80 -12.46
C LEU A 22 0.13 1.28 -11.88
N LEU A 23 1.19 1.35 -12.68
CA LEU A 23 2.45 1.98 -12.26
C LEU A 23 2.29 3.47 -11.98
N ALA A 24 1.61 4.20 -12.88
CA ALA A 24 1.30 5.61 -12.67
C ALA A 24 0.37 5.86 -11.47
N GLY A 25 -0.47 4.87 -11.12
CA GLY A 25 -1.33 4.88 -9.94
C GLY A 25 -0.68 4.43 -8.63
N CYS A 26 0.64 4.18 -8.62
CA CYS A 26 1.38 3.63 -7.47
C CYS A 26 0.91 2.23 -7.00
N VAL A 27 0.17 1.48 -7.84
CA VAL A 27 -0.34 0.15 -7.51
C VAL A 27 0.63 -0.95 -7.94
N ALA A 28 1.16 -0.87 -9.15
CA ALA A 28 2.01 -1.93 -9.70
C ALA A 28 3.31 -2.16 -8.91
N GLY A 29 3.83 -1.11 -8.29
CA GLY A 29 5.03 -1.14 -7.44
C GLY A 29 4.74 -1.26 -5.95
N ALA A 30 3.47 -1.36 -5.55
CA ALA A 30 3.11 -1.53 -4.15
C ALA A 30 3.53 -2.93 -3.67
N ILE A 31 3.84 -3.04 -2.38
CA ILE A 31 4.14 -4.29 -1.70
C ILE A 31 3.00 -4.65 -0.74
N LEU A 32 3.02 -5.87 -0.22
CA LEU A 32 2.04 -6.31 0.77
C LEU A 32 2.09 -5.42 2.02
N LYS A 33 0.92 -5.09 2.57
CA LYS A 33 0.78 -4.27 3.78
C LYS A 33 1.63 -4.79 4.93
N GLU A 34 1.63 -6.10 5.14
CA GLU A 34 2.38 -6.77 6.19
C GLU A 34 3.89 -6.59 6.00
N GLU A 35 4.34 -6.68 4.76
CA GLU A 35 5.74 -6.46 4.39
C GLU A 35 6.12 -4.99 4.60
N TYR A 36 5.27 -4.06 4.17
CA TYR A 36 5.45 -2.62 4.36
C TYR A 36 5.64 -2.25 5.83
N LEU A 37 4.73 -2.71 6.70
CA LEU A 37 4.81 -2.48 8.14
C LEU A 37 6.03 -3.17 8.78
N SER A 38 6.41 -4.36 8.29
CA SER A 38 7.60 -5.08 8.74
C SER A 38 8.88 -4.32 8.42
N LEU A 39 8.99 -3.76 7.22
CA LEU A 39 10.14 -2.96 6.79
C LEU A 39 10.29 -1.69 7.63
N LEU A 40 9.20 -0.98 7.93
CA LEU A 40 9.23 0.19 8.83
C LEU A 40 9.76 -0.18 10.22
N LYS A 41 9.28 -1.29 10.79
CA LYS A 41 9.78 -1.78 12.09
C LYS A 41 11.25 -2.18 12.05
N LYS A 42 11.68 -2.88 10.99
CA LYS A 42 13.09 -3.27 10.78
C LYS A 42 14.02 -2.06 10.62
N ALA A 43 13.51 -0.97 10.03
CA ALA A 43 14.22 0.30 9.91
C ALA A 43 14.31 1.07 11.24
N GLY A 44 13.68 0.58 12.32
CA GLY A 44 13.73 1.17 13.66
C GLY A 44 12.57 2.11 13.99
N PHE A 45 11.52 2.17 13.16
CA PHE A 45 10.35 2.99 13.44
C PHE A 45 9.32 2.25 14.29
N SER A 46 8.80 2.94 15.30
CA SER A 46 7.49 2.68 15.87
C SER A 46 6.41 3.18 14.90
N VAL A 47 5.31 2.43 14.78
CA VAL A 47 4.25 2.69 13.80
C VAL A 47 2.88 2.63 14.46
N GLU A 48 2.03 3.61 14.16
CA GLU A 48 0.61 3.67 14.52
C GLU A 48 -0.19 3.86 13.24
N ILE A 49 -1.10 2.94 12.93
CA ILE A 49 -2.03 3.09 11.80
C ILE A 49 -3.11 4.07 12.23
N LEU A 50 -3.35 5.08 11.39
CA LEU A 50 -4.32 6.13 11.64
C LEU A 50 -5.63 5.93 10.87
N ASP A 51 -5.54 5.41 9.65
CA ASP A 51 -6.69 5.21 8.76
C ASP A 51 -6.36 4.23 7.64
N GLU A 52 -7.38 3.54 7.14
CA GLU A 52 -7.30 2.54 6.07
C GLU A 52 -8.48 2.74 5.11
N ASP A 53 -8.21 3.20 3.89
CA ASP A 53 -9.23 3.40 2.86
C ASP A 53 -9.20 2.25 1.85
N SER A 54 -9.93 1.18 2.17
CA SER A 54 -10.09 0.01 1.29
C SER A 54 -11.11 0.25 0.16
N ASP A 55 -12.00 1.24 0.29
CA ASP A 55 -12.99 1.54 -0.74
C ASP A 55 -12.37 2.13 -2.02
N ILE A 56 -11.14 2.65 -1.94
CA ILE A 56 -10.37 3.12 -3.12
C ILE A 56 -10.21 2.02 -4.17
N SER A 57 -10.14 0.76 -3.74
CA SER A 57 -10.10 -0.41 -4.63
C SER A 57 -11.27 -0.40 -5.62
N LYS A 58 -12.49 -0.20 -5.12
CA LYS A 58 -13.71 -0.22 -5.94
C LYS A 58 -13.88 1.05 -6.74
N ARG A 59 -13.52 2.21 -6.17
CA ARG A 59 -13.70 3.51 -6.83
C ARG A 59 -12.73 3.73 -7.99
N ASN A 60 -11.47 3.30 -7.85
CA ASN A 60 -10.40 3.70 -8.76
C ASN A 60 -9.70 2.51 -9.43
N TYR A 61 -9.66 1.34 -8.80
CA TYR A 61 -8.81 0.22 -9.21
C TYR A 61 -9.59 -1.06 -9.53
N ARG A 62 -10.87 -0.94 -9.88
CA ARG A 62 -11.71 -2.04 -10.40
C ARG A 62 -11.74 -3.29 -9.50
N GLY A 63 -11.63 -3.11 -8.18
CA GLY A 63 -11.67 -4.20 -7.22
C GLY A 63 -10.34 -4.94 -7.02
N LEU A 64 -9.22 -4.38 -7.49
CA LEU A 64 -7.89 -4.92 -7.17
C LEU A 64 -7.66 -4.93 -5.65
N PRO A 65 -6.85 -5.88 -5.12
CA PRO A 65 -6.63 -6.03 -3.68
C PRO A 65 -5.66 -4.96 -3.16
N VAL A 66 -6.10 -3.70 -3.15
CA VAL A 66 -5.32 -2.52 -2.74
C VAL A 66 -6.09 -1.67 -1.75
N GLU A 67 -5.36 -0.97 -0.88
CA GLU A 67 -5.92 0.07 -0.03
C GLU A 67 -4.94 1.24 0.11
N SER A 68 -5.46 2.39 0.51
CA SER A 68 -4.62 3.51 0.95
C SER A 68 -4.43 3.44 2.46
N LEU A 69 -3.18 3.26 2.90
CA LEU A 69 -2.80 3.16 4.29
C LEU A 69 -2.25 4.50 4.78
N LYS A 70 -2.81 5.03 5.86
CA LYS A 70 -2.31 6.23 6.53
C LYS A 70 -1.77 5.87 7.89
N LEU A 71 -0.55 6.28 8.16
CA LEU A 71 0.13 5.94 9.41
C LEU A 71 1.00 7.08 9.94
N LYS A 72 1.29 6.99 11.23
CA LYS A 72 2.31 7.77 11.91
C LYS A 72 3.50 6.85 12.21
N ALA A 73 4.69 7.29 11.84
CA ALA A 73 5.95 6.61 12.14
C ALA A 73 6.89 7.54 12.93
N TRP A 74 7.55 7.02 13.97
CA TRP A 74 8.51 7.77 14.80
C TRP A 74 9.59 6.85 15.37
N ILE A 75 10.66 7.44 15.90
CA ILE A 75 11.77 6.74 16.59
C ILE A 75 11.70 7.13 18.07
#